data_AF-A0A961IBQ5-F1
#
_entry.id   AF-A0A961IBQ5-F1
#
_cell.length_a   1.000
_cell.length_b   1.000
_cell.length_c   1.000
_cell.angle_alpha   90.00
_cell.angle_beta   90.00
_cell.angle_gamma   90.00
#
_symmetry.space_group_name_H-M   'P 1'
#
loop_
_entity.id
_entity.type
_entity.pdbx_description
1 polymer ?
#
loop_
_entity_poly.entity_id
_entity_poly.type
_entity_poly.pdbx_seq_one_letter_code
_entity_poly.pdbx_strand_id
1 'polypeptide(L)'
;SVWGLLAMAVGAALALSDPAAMLHARFRNGIQLERGLYMAYILGIVAVVAFFIRFFLVIPPEKLAAGEEAFLPRLRLALLFLFLLSYIASLLYRFLIALAYTVRAAARTKLHNRRQDYIKQAAYSIVALIAVLVLANYLTTLRNPVLDFPGTYTFGDQASTLIGSLDRDIEAYVFLPEAQMVKTKPGPGTEPELIRISEDVRLMLEQLPIINSRIKLTFLNADLASFDSTEFGSVSNGTIIFRVRKTQLTGVDEKPYIERRVYVYSERDFGRLEKEATRALIHVASPQIKVCFTNSNGERFGFTHQVNKADGLGELKRELQFFNANIQALDFNTDWPGPISDDCDAVFISGPSVPFGDVAQNAIFDYLKQGGNVLIAIDPTGREHFDWL
;
A
#
# COMPACT_ATOMS: atom_id res chain seq x y z
N SER A 1 -8.80 22.72 12.74
CA SER A 1 -7.58 23.44 13.15
C SER A 1 -7.83 24.94 13.07
N VAL A 2 -7.17 25.73 13.93
CA VAL A 2 -7.29 27.20 13.99
C VAL A 2 -6.99 27.84 12.62
N TRP A 3 -6.02 27.30 11.88
CA TRP A 3 -5.67 27.72 10.51
C TRP A 3 -6.80 27.52 9.48
N GLY A 4 -7.61 26.46 9.63
CA GLY A 4 -8.77 26.23 8.77
C GLY A 4 -9.87 27.27 8.98
N LEU A 5 -10.10 27.69 10.23
CA LEU A 5 -11.05 28.75 10.59
C LEU A 5 -10.58 30.14 10.12
N LEU A 6 -9.26 30.38 10.11
CA LEU A 6 -8.67 31.64 9.68
C LEU A 6 -8.73 31.79 8.15
N ALA A 7 -8.43 30.72 7.40
CA ALA A 7 -8.68 30.67 5.96
C ALA A 7 -10.19 30.81 5.64
N MET A 8 -11.06 30.27 6.50
CA MET A 8 -12.52 30.42 6.43
C MET A 8 -12.96 31.87 6.56
N ALA A 9 -12.44 32.58 7.57
CA ALA A 9 -12.78 33.96 7.83
C ALA A 9 -12.32 34.89 6.71
N VAL A 10 -11.12 34.65 6.16
CA VAL A 10 -10.58 35.44 5.04
C VAL A 10 -11.32 35.14 3.74
N GLY A 11 -11.60 33.88 3.43
CA GLY A 11 -12.36 33.49 2.23
C GLY A 11 -13.82 33.98 2.26
N ALA A 12 -14.49 33.88 3.42
CA ALA A 12 -15.84 34.40 3.60
C ALA A 12 -15.87 35.93 3.56
N ALA A 13 -14.90 36.61 4.18
CA ALA A 13 -14.80 38.07 4.13
C ALA A 13 -14.57 38.59 2.71
N LEU A 14 -13.71 37.94 1.92
CA LEU A 14 -13.46 38.29 0.52
C LEU A 14 -14.66 37.97 -0.39
N ALA A 15 -15.42 36.92 -0.09
CA ALA A 15 -16.63 36.57 -0.83
C ALA A 15 -17.82 37.48 -0.50
N LEU A 16 -17.91 38.00 0.74
CA LEU A 16 -19.03 38.81 1.25
C LEU A 16 -18.78 40.33 1.22
N SER A 17 -17.54 40.80 1.11
CA SER A 17 -17.23 42.25 1.10
C SER A 17 -17.78 42.96 -0.14
N ASP A 18 -17.79 42.29 -1.29
CA ASP A 18 -18.22 42.84 -2.57
C ASP A 18 -19.76 42.92 -2.76
N PRO A 19 -20.54 41.87 -2.42
CA PRO A 19 -22.01 41.93 -2.44
C PRO A 19 -22.57 43.04 -1.55
N ALA A 20 -21.99 43.25 -0.37
CA ALA A 20 -22.41 44.29 0.57
C ALA A 20 -22.11 45.71 0.05
N ALA A 21 -20.90 45.93 -0.48
CA ALA A 21 -20.51 47.21 -1.08
C ALA A 21 -21.38 47.59 -2.29
N MET A 22 -21.76 46.61 -3.11
CA MET A 22 -22.56 46.85 -4.31
C MET A 22 -24.07 46.86 -4.07
N LEU A 23 -24.60 46.13 -3.09
CA LEU A 23 -25.97 46.33 -2.58
C LEU A 23 -26.13 47.75 -2.06
N HIS A 24 -25.14 48.23 -1.30
CA HIS A 24 -25.09 49.62 -0.87
C HIS A 24 -25.08 50.60 -2.06
N ALA A 25 -24.31 50.30 -3.11
CA ALA A 25 -24.29 51.10 -4.34
C ALA A 25 -25.60 51.03 -5.16
N ARG A 26 -26.30 49.89 -5.17
CA ARG A 26 -27.62 49.71 -5.82
C ARG A 26 -28.69 50.53 -5.12
N PHE A 27 -28.72 50.49 -3.80
CA PHE A 27 -29.66 51.27 -2.99
C PHE A 27 -29.42 52.78 -3.10
N ARG A 28 -28.15 53.21 -3.24
CA ARG A 28 -27.80 54.63 -3.34
C ARG A 28 -27.88 55.21 -4.76
N ASN A 29 -27.51 54.43 -5.79
CA ASN A 29 -27.25 54.96 -7.14
C ASN A 29 -28.14 54.36 -8.24
N GLY A 30 -29.12 53.50 -7.94
CA GLY A 30 -30.10 53.01 -8.92
C GLY A 30 -29.52 52.22 -10.10
N ILE A 31 -28.38 51.55 -9.90
CA ILE A 31 -27.65 50.84 -10.97
C ILE A 31 -28.43 49.58 -11.37
N GLN A 32 -28.81 49.48 -12.66
CA GLN A 32 -29.31 48.24 -13.25
C GLN A 32 -28.13 47.27 -13.45
N LEU A 33 -28.09 46.18 -12.69
CA LEU A 33 -27.09 45.12 -12.86
C LEU A 33 -27.38 44.33 -14.16
N GLU A 34 -26.33 44.08 -14.96
CA GLU A 34 -26.42 43.17 -16.11
C GLU A 34 -26.71 41.72 -15.64
N ARG A 35 -27.52 40.99 -16.41
CA ARG A 35 -27.93 39.59 -16.13
C ARG A 35 -26.73 38.67 -15.81
N GLY A 36 -25.58 38.94 -16.41
CA GLY A 36 -24.36 38.18 -16.15
C GLY A 36 -23.86 38.30 -14.70
N LEU A 37 -23.92 39.49 -14.10
CA LEU A 37 -23.41 39.69 -12.74
C LEU A 37 -24.22 38.87 -11.74
N TYR A 38 -25.53 38.74 -11.94
CA TYR A 38 -26.40 37.87 -11.14
C TYR A 38 -25.97 36.41 -11.19
N MET A 39 -25.56 35.89 -12.35
CA MET A 39 -25.10 34.50 -12.47
C MET A 39 -23.80 34.25 -11.71
N ALA A 40 -22.85 35.19 -11.76
CA ALA A 40 -21.64 35.08 -10.94
C ALA A 40 -21.94 35.08 -9.43
N TYR A 41 -22.94 35.84 -8.98
CA TYR A 41 -23.35 35.86 -7.58
C TYR A 41 -24.05 34.56 -7.16
N ILE A 42 -24.94 34.02 -7.99
CA ILE A 42 -25.59 32.73 -7.73
C ILE A 42 -24.52 31.65 -7.57
N LEU A 43 -23.53 31.60 -8.46
CA LEU A 43 -22.39 30.66 -8.35
C LEU A 43 -21.57 30.87 -7.07
N GLY A 44 -21.35 32.13 -6.68
CA GLY A 44 -20.65 32.45 -5.43
C GLY A 44 -21.42 32.01 -4.18
N ILE A 45 -22.75 32.21 -4.15
CA ILE A 45 -23.62 31.76 -3.05
C ILE A 45 -23.65 30.24 -2.99
N VAL A 46 -23.79 29.56 -4.13
CA VAL A 46 -23.76 28.09 -4.20
C VAL A 46 -22.43 27.54 -3.66
N ALA A 47 -21.31 28.18 -3.99
CA ALA A 47 -20.02 27.81 -3.43
C ALA A 47 -20.00 27.92 -1.89
N VAL A 48 -20.42 29.07 -1.35
CA VAL A 48 -20.46 29.30 0.11
C VAL A 48 -21.37 28.29 0.81
N VAL A 49 -22.56 28.02 0.26
CA VAL A 49 -23.51 27.04 0.82
C VAL A 49 -22.92 25.63 0.79
N ALA A 50 -22.37 25.19 -0.35
CA ALA A 50 -21.73 23.87 -0.47
C ALA A 50 -20.58 23.69 0.53
N PHE A 51 -19.80 24.75 0.76
CA PHE A 51 -18.72 24.77 1.73
C PHE A 51 -19.22 24.62 3.17
N PHE A 52 -20.26 25.36 3.57
CA PHE A 52 -20.82 25.27 4.93
C PHE A 52 -21.44 23.90 5.19
N ILE A 53 -22.21 23.37 4.23
CA ILE A 53 -22.79 22.01 4.34
C ILE A 53 -21.67 20.98 4.52
N ARG A 54 -20.59 21.09 3.75
CA ARG A 54 -19.41 20.22 3.87
C ARG A 54 -18.72 20.34 5.23
N PHE A 55 -18.64 21.55 5.79
CA PHE A 55 -17.97 21.82 7.06
C PHE A 55 -18.73 21.20 8.24
N PHE A 56 -20.05 21.33 8.26
CA PHE A 56 -20.89 20.77 9.32
C PHE A 56 -21.09 19.24 9.21
N LEU A 57 -20.77 18.64 8.07
CA LEU A 57 -20.65 17.19 7.92
C LEU A 57 -19.37 16.67 8.61
N VAL A 58 -19.42 16.57 9.95
CA VAL A 58 -18.38 15.93 10.78
C VAL A 58 -18.62 14.42 10.80
N ILE A 59 -17.64 13.65 10.35
CA ILE A 59 -17.69 12.19 10.40
C ILE A 59 -16.98 11.74 11.67
N PRO A 60 -17.65 11.02 12.60
CA PRO A 60 -16.99 10.44 13.75
C PRO A 60 -15.96 9.39 13.27
N PRO A 61 -14.74 9.37 13.84
CA PRO A 61 -13.68 8.46 13.40
C PRO A 61 -14.07 6.98 13.48
N GLU A 62 -14.94 6.60 14.41
CA GLU A 62 -15.45 5.23 14.58
C GLU A 62 -16.25 4.73 13.37
N LYS A 63 -16.95 5.61 12.64
CA LYS A 63 -17.73 5.24 11.45
C LYS A 63 -16.90 5.17 10.17
N LEU A 64 -15.64 5.61 10.20
CA LEU A 64 -14.71 5.45 9.09
C LEU A 64 -14.12 4.03 9.03
N ALA A 65 -14.01 3.35 10.18
CA ALA A 65 -13.37 2.04 10.31
C ALA A 65 -14.32 0.87 10.00
N ALA A 66 -15.64 1.08 10.04
CA ALA A 66 -16.62 -0.01 10.00
C ALA A 66 -17.05 -0.46 8.59
N GLY A 67 -16.52 0.12 7.50
CA GLY A 67 -16.80 -0.33 6.12
C GLY A 67 -18.26 -0.24 5.65
N GLU A 68 -19.20 0.22 6.48
CA GLU A 68 -20.61 0.42 6.10
C GLU A 68 -20.76 1.61 5.13
N GLU A 69 -21.70 1.47 4.19
CA GLU A 69 -21.79 2.21 2.95
C GLU A 69 -21.40 3.70 3.02
N ALA A 70 -20.29 4.01 2.35
CA ALA A 70 -19.58 5.29 2.37
C ALA A 70 -20.31 6.45 1.62
N PHE A 71 -21.59 6.68 1.89
CA PHE A 71 -22.32 7.83 1.33
C PHE A 71 -21.78 9.16 1.85
N LEU A 72 -21.52 9.28 3.17
CA LEU A 72 -21.08 10.53 3.80
C LEU A 72 -19.69 11.00 3.31
N PRO A 73 -18.66 10.14 3.19
CA PRO A 73 -17.38 10.52 2.57
C PRO A 73 -17.52 10.96 1.12
N ARG A 74 -18.30 10.22 0.30
CA ARG A 74 -18.53 10.55 -1.12
C ARG A 74 -19.28 11.87 -1.28
N LEU A 75 -20.29 12.13 -0.45
CA LEU A 75 -21.02 13.40 -0.42
C LEU A 75 -20.10 14.57 -0.05
N ARG A 76 -19.22 14.38 0.94
CA ARG A 76 -18.26 15.41 1.36
C ARG A 76 -17.26 15.77 0.25
N LEU A 77 -16.87 14.79 -0.56
CA LEU A 77 -16.00 14.99 -1.72
C LEU A 77 -16.77 15.67 -2.87
N ALA A 78 -18.01 15.25 -3.15
CA ALA A 78 -18.89 15.90 -4.12
C ALA A 78 -19.14 17.38 -3.77
N LEU A 79 -19.37 17.70 -2.50
CA LEU A 79 -19.54 19.07 -2.01
C LEU A 79 -18.25 19.90 -2.13
N LEU A 80 -17.08 19.29 -1.97
CA LEU A 80 -15.79 19.96 -2.20
C LEU A 80 -15.63 20.34 -3.68
N PHE A 81 -15.94 19.40 -4.57
CA PHE A 81 -15.86 19.63 -6.00
C PHE A 81 -16.84 20.72 -6.45
N LEU A 82 -18.09 20.67 -5.94
CA LEU A 82 -19.11 21.68 -6.19
C LEU A 82 -18.68 23.06 -5.69
N PHE A 83 -18.07 23.15 -4.51
CA PHE A 83 -17.52 24.39 -3.97
C PHE A 83 -16.44 24.97 -4.89
N LEU A 84 -15.42 24.18 -5.22
CA LEU A 84 -14.28 24.63 -6.04
C LEU A 84 -14.74 25.06 -7.43
N LEU A 85 -15.55 24.25 -8.09
CA LEU A 85 -16.04 24.53 -9.44
C LEU A 85 -16.92 25.78 -9.48
N SER A 86 -17.84 25.93 -8.51
CA SER A 86 -18.71 27.11 -8.43
C SER A 86 -17.92 28.37 -8.07
N TYR A 87 -16.90 28.27 -7.22
CA TYR A 87 -16.05 29.38 -6.84
C TYR A 87 -15.17 29.86 -8.01
N ILE A 88 -14.50 28.94 -8.70
CA ILE A 88 -13.69 29.24 -9.89
C ILE A 88 -14.58 29.82 -10.99
N ALA A 89 -15.75 29.22 -11.25
CA ALA A 89 -16.70 29.72 -12.24
C ALA A 89 -17.19 31.15 -11.90
N SER A 90 -17.45 31.43 -10.62
CA SER A 90 -17.82 32.79 -10.17
C SER A 90 -16.71 33.81 -10.46
N LEU A 91 -15.45 33.48 -10.15
CA LEU A 91 -14.31 34.36 -10.42
C LEU A 91 -14.07 34.57 -11.92
N LEU A 92 -14.09 33.50 -12.70
CA LEU A 92 -13.87 33.54 -14.14
C LEU A 92 -14.97 34.34 -14.85
N TYR A 93 -16.23 34.16 -14.44
CA TYR A 93 -17.34 34.91 -15.01
C TYR A 93 -17.26 36.41 -14.66
N ARG A 94 -16.83 36.76 -13.43
CA ARG A 94 -16.55 38.16 -13.06
C ARG A 94 -15.44 38.77 -13.90
N PHE A 95 -14.37 38.03 -14.13
CA PHE A 95 -13.27 38.46 -14.99
C PHE A 95 -13.75 38.74 -16.42
N LEU A 96 -14.54 37.83 -17.00
CA LEU A 96 -15.09 37.99 -18.35
C LEU A 96 -16.02 39.21 -18.46
N ILE A 97 -16.87 39.45 -17.46
CA ILE A 97 -17.72 40.65 -17.42
C ILE A 97 -16.84 41.90 -17.36
N ALA A 98 -15.83 41.92 -16.47
CA ALA A 98 -14.94 43.06 -16.34
C ALA A 98 -14.21 43.37 -17.66
N LEU A 99 -13.73 42.34 -18.36
CA LEU A 99 -13.10 42.46 -19.67
C LEU A 99 -14.09 42.96 -20.74
N ALA A 100 -15.31 42.42 -20.78
CA ALA A 100 -16.33 42.86 -21.72
C ALA A 100 -16.68 44.34 -21.53
N TYR A 101 -16.70 44.82 -20.28
CA TYR A 101 -16.94 46.22 -19.97
C TYR A 101 -15.75 47.13 -20.29
N THR A 102 -14.50 46.72 -20.05
CA THR A 102 -13.34 47.55 -20.41
C THR A 102 -13.27 47.75 -21.93
N VAL A 103 -13.60 46.71 -22.71
CA VAL A 103 -13.70 46.78 -24.17
C VAL A 103 -14.84 47.71 -24.60
N ARG A 104 -16.04 47.59 -24.01
CA ARG A 104 -17.19 48.48 -24.31
C ARG A 104 -16.97 49.93 -23.88
N ALA A 105 -16.26 50.16 -22.77
CA ALA A 105 -15.94 51.50 -22.28
C ALA A 105 -14.84 52.18 -23.11
N ALA A 106 -13.89 51.42 -23.66
CA ALA A 106 -12.91 51.93 -24.63
C ALA A 106 -13.59 52.44 -25.91
N ALA A 107 -14.74 51.87 -26.29
CA ALA A 107 -15.53 52.29 -27.45
C ALA A 107 -16.42 53.54 -27.21
N ARG A 108 -16.63 54.00 -25.97
CA ARG A 108 -17.46 55.19 -25.65
C ARG A 108 -16.66 56.21 -24.83
N THR A 109 -16.16 57.25 -25.49
CA THR A 109 -15.23 58.27 -24.99
C THR A 109 -15.72 59.18 -23.84
N LYS A 110 -16.96 59.03 -23.33
CA LYS A 110 -17.56 59.94 -22.33
C LYS A 110 -17.66 59.42 -20.89
N LEU A 111 -17.13 58.25 -20.55
CA LEU A 111 -17.27 57.67 -19.20
C LEU A 111 -15.92 57.48 -18.49
N HIS A 112 -15.31 58.57 -18.03
CA HIS A 112 -14.02 58.51 -17.33
C HIS A 112 -14.17 58.00 -15.88
N ASN A 113 -15.18 58.47 -15.13
CA ASN A 113 -15.33 58.14 -13.71
C ASN A 113 -15.80 56.70 -13.48
N ARG A 114 -16.68 56.14 -14.33
CA ARG A 114 -17.13 54.74 -14.19
C ARG A 114 -16.07 53.74 -14.62
N ARG A 115 -15.10 54.13 -15.47
CA ARG A 115 -14.02 53.25 -15.94
C ARG A 115 -13.08 52.84 -14.78
N GLN A 116 -12.87 53.72 -13.80
CA GLN A 116 -11.94 53.45 -12.70
C GLN A 116 -12.46 52.43 -11.68
N ASP A 117 -13.75 52.43 -11.36
CA ASP A 117 -14.32 51.51 -10.36
C ASP A 117 -14.34 50.05 -10.85
N TYR A 118 -14.61 49.83 -12.14
CA TYR A 118 -14.59 48.47 -12.72
C TYR A 118 -13.17 47.93 -12.91
N ILE A 119 -12.19 48.78 -13.24
CA ILE A 119 -10.78 48.37 -13.30
C ILE A 119 -10.29 47.95 -11.91
N LYS A 120 -10.72 48.65 -10.85
CA LYS A 120 -10.41 48.25 -9.46
C LYS A 120 -11.01 46.89 -9.12
N GLN A 121 -12.28 46.64 -9.46
CA GLN A 121 -12.92 45.32 -9.22
C GLN A 121 -12.24 44.19 -10.01
N ALA A 122 -11.86 44.44 -11.27
CA ALA A 122 -11.10 43.47 -12.06
C ALA A 122 -9.75 43.13 -11.40
N ALA A 123 -9.02 44.16 -10.96
CA ALA A 123 -7.74 44.00 -10.28
C ALA A 123 -7.89 43.20 -8.97
N TYR A 124 -8.92 43.47 -8.17
CA TYR A 124 -9.20 42.70 -6.95
C TYR A 124 -9.49 41.22 -7.24
N SER A 125 -10.25 40.91 -8.30
CA SER A 125 -10.52 39.52 -8.68
C SER A 125 -9.27 38.75 -9.12
N ILE A 126 -8.34 39.42 -9.83
CA ILE A 126 -7.07 38.82 -10.27
C ILE A 126 -6.17 38.55 -9.07
N VAL A 127 -6.03 39.51 -8.16
CA VAL A 127 -5.24 39.35 -6.93
C VAL A 127 -5.81 38.24 -6.06
N ALA A 128 -7.15 38.16 -5.93
CA ALA A 128 -7.81 37.09 -5.20
C ALA A 128 -7.58 35.71 -5.85
N LEU A 129 -7.62 35.60 -7.18
CA LEU A 129 -7.34 34.35 -7.89
C LEU A 129 -5.89 33.90 -7.68
N ILE A 130 -4.93 34.82 -7.81
CA ILE A 130 -3.51 34.53 -7.57
C ILE A 130 -3.29 34.09 -6.12
N ALA A 131 -3.89 34.77 -5.14
CA ALA A 131 -3.78 34.39 -3.73
C ALA A 131 -4.33 32.98 -3.47
N VAL A 132 -5.44 32.60 -4.11
CA VAL A 132 -6.01 31.25 -4.03
C VAL A 132 -5.09 30.21 -4.67
N LEU A 133 -4.51 30.51 -5.83
CA LEU A 133 -3.56 29.60 -6.50
C LEU A 133 -2.27 29.41 -5.69
N VAL A 134 -1.74 30.49 -5.10
CA VAL A 134 -0.57 30.44 -4.21
C VAL A 134 -0.88 29.64 -2.94
N LEU A 135 -2.05 29.86 -2.33
CA LEU A 135 -2.47 29.11 -1.15
C LEU A 135 -2.68 27.63 -1.48
N ALA A 136 -3.27 27.32 -2.63
CA ALA A 136 -3.42 25.95 -3.11
C ALA A 136 -2.05 25.28 -3.31
N ASN A 137 -1.12 25.96 -3.98
CA ASN A 137 0.24 25.47 -4.19
C ASN A 137 1.04 25.30 -2.88
N TYR A 138 0.82 26.20 -1.91
CA TYR A 138 1.44 26.13 -0.59
C TYR A 138 0.88 24.97 0.25
N LEU A 139 -0.43 24.72 0.18
CA LEU A 139 -1.08 23.58 0.83
C LEU A 139 -0.63 22.24 0.25
N THR A 140 -0.36 22.17 -1.06
CA THR A 140 0.17 20.97 -1.74
C THR A 140 1.66 20.73 -1.51
N THR A 141 2.41 21.74 -1.05
CA THR A 141 3.84 21.59 -0.73
C THR A 141 4.10 21.32 0.75
N LEU A 142 3.31 21.89 1.66
CA LEU A 142 3.44 21.64 3.10
C LEU A 142 2.91 20.26 3.53
N ARG A 143 1.79 19.86 2.94
CA ARG A 143 1.33 18.49 2.99
C ARG A 143 1.67 17.99 1.61
N ASN A 144 2.52 16.98 1.49
CA ASN A 144 2.46 16.08 0.36
C ASN A 144 1.32 15.09 0.69
N PRO A 145 0.01 15.41 0.54
CA PRO A 145 -0.91 14.31 0.33
C PRO A 145 -0.52 13.82 -1.05
N VAL A 146 0.26 12.74 -1.10
CA VAL A 146 0.18 11.85 -2.24
C VAL A 146 -1.31 11.54 -2.33
N LEU A 147 -1.96 12.14 -3.32
CA LEU A 147 -3.33 11.81 -3.65
C LEU A 147 -3.25 10.41 -4.25
N ASP A 148 -3.13 9.41 -3.36
CA ASP A 148 -3.35 8.02 -3.70
C ASP A 148 -4.82 7.92 -4.06
N PHE A 149 -5.09 8.09 -5.34
CA PHE A 149 -6.17 7.31 -5.94
C PHE A 149 -5.86 5.86 -5.55
N PRO A 150 -6.81 5.09 -4.99
CA PRO A 150 -6.57 3.68 -4.70
C PRO A 150 -6.23 2.99 -6.02
N GLY A 151 -4.93 2.90 -6.26
CA GLY A 151 -4.30 2.41 -7.47
C GLY A 151 -3.90 0.99 -7.18
N THR A 152 -4.20 0.11 -8.12
CA THR A 152 -4.05 -1.35 -8.12
C THR A 152 -2.62 -1.86 -7.82
N TYR A 153 -1.67 -0.98 -7.50
CA TYR A 153 -0.22 -1.19 -7.50
C TYR A 153 0.45 -0.71 -6.20
N THR A 154 -0.23 -0.87 -5.05
CA THR A 154 0.30 -0.53 -3.72
C THR A 154 0.26 -1.74 -2.80
N PHE A 155 1.19 -1.83 -1.85
CA PHE A 155 1.10 -2.82 -0.78
C PHE A 155 -0.02 -2.45 0.18
N GLY A 156 -0.87 -3.42 0.54
CA GLY A 156 -1.90 -3.22 1.54
C GLY A 156 -1.34 -3.01 2.95
N ASP A 157 -2.18 -2.53 3.87
CA ASP A 157 -1.77 -2.21 5.25
C ASP A 157 -1.17 -3.42 5.99
N GLN A 158 -1.73 -4.61 5.75
CA GLN A 158 -1.23 -5.86 6.36
C GLN A 158 0.16 -6.23 5.84
N ALA A 159 0.37 -6.19 4.52
CA ALA A 159 1.66 -6.47 3.90
C ALA A 159 2.71 -5.45 4.36
N SER A 160 2.35 -4.17 4.39
CA SER A 160 3.23 -3.09 4.84
C SER A 160 3.67 -3.26 6.31
N THR A 161 2.75 -3.70 7.18
CA THR A 161 3.09 -3.97 8.59
C THR A 161 4.07 -5.14 8.73
N LEU A 162 3.86 -6.22 7.98
CA LEU A 162 4.75 -7.39 7.99
C LEU A 162 6.14 -7.02 7.45
N ILE A 163 6.20 -6.32 6.32
CA ILE A 163 7.45 -5.89 5.68
C ILE A 163 8.21 -4.90 6.58
N GLY A 164 7.49 -4.00 7.26
CA GLY A 164 8.07 -3.05 8.21
C GLY A 164 8.69 -3.69 9.46
N SER A 165 8.25 -4.91 9.83
CA SER A 165 8.76 -5.62 11.01
C SER A 165 10.05 -6.41 10.78
N LEU A 166 10.50 -6.53 9.52
CA LEU A 166 11.70 -7.31 9.16
C LEU A 166 12.98 -6.65 9.70
N ASP A 167 13.82 -7.44 10.35
CA ASP A 167 15.03 -7.01 11.07
C ASP A 167 16.35 -7.29 10.32
N ARG A 168 16.28 -7.98 9.18
CA ARG A 168 17.43 -8.38 8.35
C ARG A 168 17.65 -7.41 7.18
N ASP A 169 18.89 -7.28 6.75
CA ASP A 169 19.24 -6.53 5.54
C ASP A 169 18.98 -7.40 4.31
N ILE A 170 17.97 -7.02 3.52
CA ILE A 170 17.49 -7.79 2.37
C ILE A 170 17.91 -7.09 1.08
N GLU A 171 18.47 -7.83 0.14
CA GLU A 171 18.74 -7.35 -1.21
C GLU A 171 17.66 -7.88 -2.16
N ALA A 172 17.01 -6.97 -2.88
CA ALA A 172 15.96 -7.26 -3.84
C ALA A 172 16.43 -6.89 -5.26
N TYR A 173 16.59 -7.88 -6.12
CA TYR A 173 16.96 -7.72 -7.53
C TYR A 173 15.74 -7.93 -8.39
N VAL A 174 15.38 -6.91 -9.16
CA VAL A 174 14.17 -6.90 -9.98
C VAL A 174 14.58 -6.84 -11.44
N PHE A 175 14.25 -7.88 -12.19
CA PHE A 175 14.57 -7.99 -13.61
C PHE A 175 13.39 -7.48 -14.44
N LEU A 176 13.52 -6.30 -15.02
CA LEU A 176 12.47 -5.66 -15.82
C LEU A 176 13.03 -5.14 -17.15
N PRO A 177 12.21 -5.19 -18.22
CA PRO A 177 12.59 -4.59 -19.49
C PRO A 177 12.49 -3.07 -19.41
N GLU A 178 13.46 -2.36 -19.99
CA GLU A 178 13.40 -0.91 -20.12
C GLU A 178 12.54 -0.48 -21.31
N ALA A 179 11.55 0.38 -21.08
CA ALA A 179 10.65 0.89 -22.11
C ALA A 179 11.37 1.62 -23.26
N GLN A 180 12.54 2.22 -22.99
CA GLN A 180 13.31 2.99 -23.99
C GLN A 180 14.23 2.12 -24.87
N MET A 181 14.40 0.83 -24.58
CA MET A 181 15.21 -0.10 -25.37
C MET A 181 14.39 -0.97 -26.33
N VAL A 182 13.07 -0.72 -26.47
CA VAL A 182 12.23 -1.37 -27.49
C VAL A 182 12.50 -0.76 -28.88
N LYS A 183 13.75 -0.88 -29.35
CA LYS A 183 14.03 -0.80 -30.77
C LYS A 183 14.00 -2.21 -31.34
N THR A 184 12.87 -2.49 -31.99
CA THR A 184 12.70 -3.41 -33.11
C THR A 184 12.27 -4.85 -32.83
N LYS A 185 12.65 -5.53 -31.74
CA LYS A 185 12.09 -6.85 -31.36
C LYS A 185 12.21 -7.08 -29.85
N PRO A 186 11.20 -7.66 -29.15
CA PRO A 186 11.39 -8.17 -27.80
C PRO A 186 12.58 -9.15 -27.80
N GLY A 187 13.43 -9.10 -26.76
CA GLY A 187 14.47 -10.10 -26.56
C GLY A 187 13.85 -11.50 -26.47
N PRO A 188 14.59 -12.57 -26.85
CA PRO A 188 14.11 -13.95 -26.73
C PRO A 188 13.97 -14.32 -25.25
N GLY A 189 12.82 -14.01 -24.64
CA GLY A 189 12.53 -14.30 -23.23
C GLY A 189 11.65 -13.29 -22.50
N THR A 190 11.40 -12.10 -23.09
CA THR A 190 10.54 -11.07 -22.48
C THR A 190 9.13 -11.12 -23.03
N GLU A 191 8.14 -11.32 -22.16
CA GLU A 191 6.73 -11.29 -22.51
C GLU A 191 6.28 -9.88 -22.95
N PRO A 192 5.51 -9.72 -24.03
CA PRO A 192 5.05 -8.40 -24.49
C PRO A 192 4.19 -7.63 -23.48
N GLU A 193 3.45 -8.35 -22.64
CA GLU A 193 2.63 -7.76 -21.58
C GLU A 193 3.49 -7.16 -20.46
N LEU A 194 4.61 -7.81 -20.12
CA LEU A 194 5.53 -7.34 -19.10
C LEU A 194 6.08 -5.94 -19.41
N ILE A 195 6.31 -5.64 -20.69
CA ILE A 195 6.78 -4.32 -21.14
C ILE A 195 5.77 -3.21 -20.81
N ARG A 196 4.48 -3.53 -20.82
CA ARG A 196 3.42 -2.55 -20.54
C ARG A 196 3.29 -2.29 -19.04
N ILE A 197 3.44 -3.34 -18.24
CA ILE A 197 3.28 -3.28 -16.79
C ILE A 197 4.60 -3.03 -16.05
N SER A 198 5.74 -2.95 -16.75
CA SER A 198 7.05 -2.87 -16.09
C SER A 198 7.20 -1.63 -15.22
N GLU A 199 6.61 -0.51 -15.64
CA GLU A 199 6.57 0.71 -14.83
C GLU A 199 5.66 0.55 -13.60
N ASP A 200 4.50 -0.08 -13.76
CA ASP A 200 3.59 -0.35 -12.65
C ASP A 200 4.23 -1.30 -11.60
N VAL A 201 4.93 -2.34 -12.05
CA VAL A 201 5.71 -3.25 -11.18
C VAL A 201 6.85 -2.50 -10.49
N ARG A 202 7.56 -1.62 -11.22
CA ARG A 202 8.61 -0.77 -10.66
C ARG A 202 8.06 0.11 -9.55
N LEU A 203 6.98 0.84 -9.80
CA LEU A 203 6.34 1.74 -8.82
C LEU A 203 5.89 0.99 -7.57
N MET A 204 5.32 -0.21 -7.72
CA MET A 204 4.93 -1.04 -6.58
C MET A 204 6.15 -1.43 -5.74
N LEU A 205 7.22 -1.94 -6.37
CA LEU A 205 8.39 -2.45 -5.66
C LEU A 205 9.25 -1.33 -5.06
N GLU A 206 9.24 -0.13 -5.63
CA GLU A 206 9.90 1.06 -5.05
C GLU A 206 9.34 1.47 -3.68
N GLN A 207 8.15 0.97 -3.31
CA GLN A 207 7.60 1.16 -1.96
C GLN A 207 8.35 0.34 -0.89
N LEU A 208 8.98 -0.78 -1.26
CA LEU A 208 9.68 -1.65 -0.31
C LEU A 208 10.74 -0.93 0.53
N PRO A 209 11.71 -0.18 -0.06
CA PRO A 209 12.67 0.59 0.72
C PRO A 209 12.05 1.75 1.52
N ILE A 210 10.87 2.23 1.13
CA ILE A 210 10.12 3.28 1.85
C ILE A 210 9.46 2.68 3.10
N ILE A 211 8.89 1.48 2.98
CA ILE A 211 8.27 0.74 4.08
C ILE A 211 9.34 0.27 5.07
N ASN A 212 10.46 -0.26 4.57
CA ASN A 212 11.57 -0.73 5.39
C ASN A 212 12.93 -0.36 4.77
N SER A 213 13.67 0.51 5.45
CA SER A 213 14.97 1.03 4.99
C SER A 213 16.08 -0.03 4.90
N ARG A 214 15.88 -1.22 5.46
CA ARG A 214 16.84 -2.35 5.36
C ARG A 214 16.74 -3.09 4.02
N ILE A 215 15.69 -2.85 3.24
CA ILE A 215 15.50 -3.44 1.93
C ILE A 215 16.23 -2.60 0.89
N LYS A 216 17.23 -3.18 0.23
CA LYS A 216 17.97 -2.56 -0.88
C LYS A 216 17.41 -3.07 -2.20
N LEU A 217 16.81 -2.17 -2.98
CA LEU A 217 16.20 -2.50 -4.26
C LEU A 217 17.14 -2.14 -5.41
N THR A 218 17.36 -3.08 -6.33
CA THR A 218 18.15 -2.86 -7.57
C THR A 218 17.37 -3.38 -8.77
N PHE A 219 17.23 -2.53 -9.79
CA PHE A 219 16.60 -2.90 -11.05
C PHE A 219 17.67 -3.27 -12.07
N LEU A 220 17.49 -4.41 -12.71
CA LEU A 220 18.36 -4.95 -13.75
C LEU A 220 17.50 -5.31 -14.98
N ASN A 221 18.14 -5.43 -16.14
CA ASN A 221 17.50 -5.93 -17.34
C ASN A 221 18.24 -7.19 -17.80
N ALA A 222 17.55 -8.33 -17.78
CA ALA A 222 18.13 -9.63 -18.09
C ALA A 222 18.50 -9.78 -19.57
N ASP A 223 17.92 -8.97 -20.45
CA ASP A 223 18.18 -9.01 -21.89
C ASP A 223 19.44 -8.22 -22.28
N LEU A 224 20.07 -7.51 -21.33
CA LEU A 224 21.30 -6.76 -21.60
C LEU A 224 22.50 -7.72 -21.73
N ALA A 225 23.26 -7.58 -22.81
CA ALA A 225 24.46 -8.39 -23.07
C ALA A 225 25.56 -8.23 -22.01
N SER A 226 25.51 -7.15 -21.20
CA SER A 226 26.43 -6.91 -20.09
C SER A 226 25.99 -7.53 -18.77
N PHE A 227 24.81 -8.16 -18.71
CA PHE A 227 24.33 -8.81 -17.50
C PHE A 227 25.08 -10.13 -17.27
N ASP A 228 25.85 -10.18 -16.17
CA ASP A 228 26.54 -11.38 -15.75
C ASP A 228 25.58 -12.32 -15.00
N SER A 229 25.20 -13.41 -15.67
CA SER A 229 24.30 -14.43 -15.12
C SER A 229 24.98 -15.41 -14.16
N THR A 230 26.30 -15.31 -13.94
CA THR A 230 27.01 -16.28 -13.07
C THR A 230 26.54 -16.22 -11.62
N GLU A 231 26.17 -15.04 -11.12
CA GLU A 231 25.68 -14.85 -9.76
C GLU A 231 24.23 -15.36 -9.58
N PHE A 232 23.36 -15.14 -10.57
CA PHE A 232 21.92 -15.41 -10.45
C PHE A 232 21.44 -16.64 -11.24
N GLY A 233 22.32 -17.29 -12.00
CA GLY A 233 21.96 -18.33 -12.97
C GLY A 233 21.13 -17.78 -14.15
N SER A 234 20.43 -18.67 -14.87
CA SER A 234 19.49 -18.25 -15.91
C SER A 234 18.33 -17.48 -15.28
N VAL A 235 18.19 -16.21 -15.66
CA VAL A 235 17.13 -15.29 -15.22
C VAL A 235 16.53 -14.63 -16.45
N SER A 236 15.21 -14.52 -16.49
CA SER A 236 14.48 -13.74 -17.49
C SER A 236 13.83 -12.51 -16.87
N ASN A 237 13.53 -11.53 -17.70
CA ASN A 237 12.71 -10.39 -17.30
C ASN A 237 11.36 -10.85 -16.76
N GLY A 238 10.90 -10.22 -15.68
CA GLY A 238 9.71 -10.61 -14.90
C GLY A 238 10.07 -11.39 -13.64
N THR A 239 11.35 -11.71 -13.43
CA THR A 239 11.82 -12.35 -12.20
C THR A 239 12.19 -11.29 -11.15
N ILE A 240 11.79 -11.54 -9.91
CA ILE A 240 12.18 -10.76 -8.74
C ILE A 240 12.87 -11.71 -7.76
N ILE A 241 14.09 -11.37 -7.35
CA ILE A 241 14.90 -12.20 -6.45
C ILE A 241 15.09 -11.44 -5.14
N PHE A 242 14.59 -12.01 -4.05
CA PHE A 242 14.87 -11.54 -2.70
C PHE A 242 15.96 -12.40 -2.09
N ARG A 243 16.99 -11.79 -1.52
CA ARG A 243 18.09 -12.51 -0.90
C ARG A 243 18.61 -11.88 0.38
N VAL A 244 19.05 -12.74 1.30
CA VAL A 244 19.72 -12.38 2.55
C VAL A 244 20.97 -13.23 2.70
N ARG A 245 22.03 -12.62 3.22
CA ARG A 245 23.28 -13.32 3.53
C ARG A 245 23.09 -14.28 4.71
N LYS A 246 23.51 -15.54 4.55
CA LYS A 246 23.48 -16.53 5.63
C LYS A 246 24.38 -16.08 6.79
N THR A 247 23.89 -16.17 8.03
CA THR A 247 24.69 -15.86 9.23
C THR A 247 25.62 -17.01 9.61
N GLN A 248 25.25 -18.25 9.27
CA GLN A 248 26.07 -19.44 9.44
C GLN A 248 26.06 -20.24 8.12
N LEU A 249 27.24 -20.64 7.65
CA LEU A 249 27.40 -21.49 6.47
C LEU A 249 27.32 -22.95 6.92
N THR A 250 26.11 -23.43 7.21
CA THR A 250 25.86 -24.83 7.55
C THR A 250 25.30 -25.55 6.33
N GLY A 251 26.13 -26.36 5.67
CA GLY A 251 25.71 -27.29 4.61
C GLY A 251 26.38 -27.09 3.24
N VAL A 252 26.39 -28.20 2.48
CA VAL A 252 27.13 -28.49 1.23
C VAL A 252 26.77 -27.60 0.02
N ASP A 253 25.74 -26.76 0.13
CA ASP A 253 25.38 -25.78 -0.90
C ASP A 253 26.28 -24.53 -0.79
N GLU A 254 27.23 -24.41 -1.72
CA GLU A 254 28.22 -23.31 -1.87
C GLU A 254 27.60 -21.90 -2.01
N LYS A 255 26.27 -21.75 -1.97
CA LYS A 255 25.60 -20.45 -2.10
C LYS A 255 25.52 -19.71 -0.75
N PRO A 256 26.13 -18.51 -0.63
CA PRO A 256 26.18 -17.75 0.61
C PRO A 256 24.86 -17.03 0.94
N TYR A 257 23.86 -17.13 0.06
CA TYR A 257 22.57 -16.44 0.19
C TYR A 257 21.41 -17.42 0.34
N ILE A 258 20.40 -17.01 1.10
CA ILE A 258 19.05 -17.59 1.04
C ILE A 258 18.30 -16.76 0.01
N GLU A 259 17.81 -17.41 -1.06
CA GLU A 259 17.19 -16.73 -2.20
C GLU A 259 15.76 -17.22 -2.40
N ARG A 260 14.85 -16.28 -2.68
CA ARG A 260 13.50 -16.61 -3.13
C ARG A 260 13.15 -15.81 -4.38
N ARG A 261 12.59 -16.51 -5.37
CA ARG A 261 12.18 -15.95 -6.65
C ARG A 261 10.67 -15.78 -6.71
N VAL A 262 10.23 -14.64 -7.19
CA VAL A 262 8.84 -14.27 -7.46
C VAL A 262 8.74 -13.86 -8.93
N TYR A 263 7.63 -14.19 -9.58
CA TYR A 263 7.47 -14.00 -11.01
C TYR A 263 6.25 -13.17 -11.33
N VAL A 264 6.42 -12.20 -12.22
CA VAL A 264 5.36 -11.34 -12.75
C VAL A 264 5.50 -11.25 -14.26
N TYR A 265 4.40 -11.52 -14.97
CA TYR A 265 4.37 -11.48 -16.43
C TYR A 265 3.19 -10.67 -16.97
N SER A 266 2.09 -10.60 -16.22
CA SER A 266 0.84 -9.96 -16.65
C SER A 266 0.20 -9.10 -15.55
N GLU A 267 -0.73 -8.23 -15.93
CA GLU A 267 -1.49 -7.38 -14.99
C GLU A 267 -2.33 -8.22 -14.00
N ARG A 268 -2.73 -9.43 -14.38
CA ARG A 268 -3.49 -10.33 -13.51
C ARG A 268 -2.64 -10.85 -12.35
N ASP A 269 -1.32 -10.81 -12.48
CA ASP A 269 -0.40 -11.28 -11.47
C ASP A 269 -0.24 -10.27 -10.32
N PHE A 270 -0.67 -9.01 -10.44
CA PHE A 270 -0.46 -7.99 -9.39
C PHE A 270 -1.00 -8.40 -8.01
N GLY A 271 -2.24 -8.92 -7.96
CA GLY A 271 -2.81 -9.40 -6.69
C GLY A 271 -2.09 -10.62 -6.11
N ARG A 272 -1.40 -11.40 -6.95
CA ARG A 272 -0.55 -12.52 -6.51
C ARG A 272 0.84 -12.03 -6.13
N LEU A 273 1.38 -11.05 -6.86
CA LEU A 273 2.69 -10.46 -6.70
C LEU A 273 2.86 -9.88 -5.30
N GLU A 274 1.86 -9.13 -4.79
CA GLU A 274 1.90 -8.60 -3.43
C GLU A 274 2.09 -9.73 -2.39
N LYS A 275 1.25 -10.76 -2.50
CA LYS A 275 1.24 -11.91 -1.58
C LYS A 275 2.53 -12.72 -1.67
N GLU A 276 3.01 -12.96 -2.89
CA GLU A 276 4.23 -13.72 -3.14
C GLU A 276 5.50 -12.95 -2.74
N ALA A 277 5.54 -11.64 -3.00
CA ALA A 277 6.64 -10.77 -2.55
C ALA A 277 6.70 -10.69 -1.03
N THR A 278 5.56 -10.48 -0.37
CA THR A 278 5.47 -10.45 1.10
C THR A 278 5.93 -11.79 1.70
N ARG A 279 5.43 -12.91 1.15
CA ARG A 279 5.86 -14.26 1.55
C ARG A 279 7.35 -14.48 1.37
N ALA A 280 7.89 -14.07 0.22
CA ALA A 280 9.31 -14.22 -0.09
C ALA A 280 10.19 -13.42 0.86
N LEU A 281 9.80 -12.18 1.17
CA LEU A 281 10.50 -11.32 2.12
C LEU A 281 10.52 -11.93 3.52
N ILE A 282 9.37 -12.40 4.02
CA ILE A 282 9.28 -13.03 5.34
C ILE A 282 10.13 -14.30 5.39
N HIS A 283 10.05 -15.15 4.37
CA HIS A 283 10.82 -16.39 4.33
C HIS A 283 12.34 -16.13 4.30
N VAL A 284 12.79 -15.14 3.54
CA VAL A 284 14.22 -14.82 3.40
C VAL A 284 14.76 -14.10 4.64
N ALA A 285 13.92 -13.34 5.34
CA ALA A 285 14.27 -12.69 6.59
C ALA A 285 14.23 -13.63 7.81
N SER A 286 13.33 -14.63 7.81
CA SER A 286 13.16 -15.53 8.94
C SER A 286 14.34 -16.49 9.06
N PRO A 287 14.86 -16.72 10.28
CA PRO A 287 15.83 -17.79 10.51
C PRO A 287 15.20 -19.13 10.12
N GLN A 288 16.01 -20.05 9.58
CA GLN A 288 15.52 -21.39 9.29
C GLN A 288 15.33 -22.13 10.61
N ILE A 289 14.11 -22.60 10.88
CA ILE A 289 13.76 -23.37 12.08
C ILE A 289 13.54 -24.82 11.66
N LYS A 290 14.17 -25.79 12.31
CA LYS A 290 13.94 -27.21 12.07
C LYS A 290 12.89 -27.75 13.04
N VAL A 291 11.76 -28.19 12.51
CA VAL A 291 10.66 -28.76 13.29
C VAL A 291 10.56 -30.26 12.99
N CYS A 292 10.67 -31.08 14.03
CA CYS A 292 10.62 -32.53 13.91
C CYS A 292 9.27 -33.06 14.41
N PHE A 293 8.57 -33.84 13.60
CA PHE A 293 7.28 -34.42 13.96
C PHE A 293 7.40 -35.91 14.20
N THR A 294 6.86 -36.40 15.32
CA THR A 294 6.80 -37.85 15.55
C THR A 294 5.81 -38.52 14.60
N ASN A 295 6.20 -39.69 14.07
CA ASN A 295 5.43 -40.41 13.06
C ASN A 295 5.56 -41.94 13.20
N SER A 296 5.39 -42.48 14.40
CA SER A 296 5.58 -43.92 14.66
C SER A 296 4.58 -44.52 15.64
N ASN A 297 3.71 -43.70 16.23
CA ASN A 297 2.74 -44.04 17.27
C ASN A 297 1.31 -43.70 16.84
N GLY A 298 1.05 -43.65 15.53
CA GLY A 298 -0.27 -43.35 14.96
C GLY A 298 -0.65 -41.88 15.08
N GLU A 299 0.35 -40.99 15.10
CA GLU A 299 0.16 -39.55 15.04
C GLU A 299 -0.43 -39.11 13.70
N ARG A 300 -1.07 -37.95 13.72
CA ARG A 300 -1.66 -37.31 12.53
C ARG A 300 -0.62 -36.71 11.57
N PHE A 301 0.63 -37.14 11.69
CA PHE A 301 1.69 -36.78 10.76
C PHE A 301 1.64 -37.69 9.53
N GLY A 302 1.22 -37.16 8.40
CA GLY A 302 1.40 -37.83 7.12
C GLY A 302 1.63 -36.83 6.01
N PHE A 303 2.58 -37.10 5.13
CA PHE A 303 2.65 -36.47 3.82
C PHE A 303 1.55 -36.98 2.88
N THR A 304 0.91 -38.10 3.25
CA THR A 304 -0.15 -38.79 2.49
C THR A 304 -1.56 -38.52 3.03
N HIS A 305 -1.69 -37.87 4.20
CA HIS A 305 -2.99 -37.47 4.72
C HIS A 305 -3.50 -36.28 3.91
N GLN A 306 -4.50 -36.56 3.06
CA GLN A 306 -5.10 -35.63 2.13
C GLN A 306 -5.43 -34.28 2.80
N VAL A 307 -5.04 -33.20 2.13
CA VAL A 307 -5.20 -31.78 2.51
C VAL A 307 -6.65 -31.38 2.86
N ASN A 308 -7.62 -32.25 2.62
CA ASN A 308 -9.06 -31.98 2.73
C ASN A 308 -9.78 -32.75 3.84
N LYS A 309 -9.07 -33.42 4.76
CA LYS A 309 -9.71 -33.98 5.96
C LYS A 309 -9.61 -33.00 7.14
N ALA A 310 -10.67 -32.93 7.94
CA ALA A 310 -10.78 -32.04 9.10
C ALA A 310 -9.73 -32.32 10.20
N ASP A 311 -9.05 -33.46 10.14
CA ASP A 311 -8.01 -33.91 11.07
C ASP A 311 -6.57 -33.68 10.57
N GLY A 312 -6.38 -33.08 9.39
CA GLY A 312 -5.08 -32.94 8.74
C GLY A 312 -4.25 -31.75 9.23
N LEU A 313 -2.94 -31.95 9.39
CA LEU A 313 -1.95 -30.91 9.74
C LEU A 313 -1.49 -30.06 8.54
N GLY A 314 -2.22 -30.10 7.42
CA GLY A 314 -1.80 -29.47 6.16
C GLY A 314 -1.64 -27.96 6.27
N GLU A 315 -2.57 -27.28 6.95
CA GLU A 315 -2.50 -25.82 7.14
C GLU A 315 -1.34 -25.43 8.05
N LEU A 316 -1.17 -26.11 9.18
CA LEU A 316 -0.03 -25.88 10.08
C LEU A 316 1.30 -26.05 9.35
N LYS A 317 1.44 -27.09 8.51
CA LYS A 317 2.65 -27.29 7.69
C LYS A 317 2.88 -26.13 6.72
N ARG A 318 1.82 -25.64 6.05
CA ARG A 318 1.92 -24.48 5.15
C ARG A 318 2.37 -23.22 5.87
N GLU A 319 1.83 -22.96 7.05
CA GLU A 319 2.21 -21.81 7.88
C GLU A 319 3.64 -21.94 8.42
N LEU A 320 4.05 -23.11 8.89
CA LEU A 320 5.44 -23.35 9.29
C LEU A 320 6.42 -23.13 8.12
N GLN A 321 6.09 -23.65 6.93
CA GLN A 321 6.89 -23.42 5.72
C GLN A 321 6.91 -21.95 5.29
N PHE A 322 5.83 -21.20 5.54
CA PHE A 322 5.78 -19.76 5.29
C PHE A 322 6.84 -19.01 6.10
N PHE A 323 7.09 -19.43 7.35
CA PHE A 323 8.13 -18.90 8.23
C PHE A 323 9.52 -19.57 8.04
N ASN A 324 9.79 -20.18 6.88
CA ASN A 324 11.07 -20.83 6.56
C ASN A 324 11.40 -22.02 7.50
N ALA A 325 10.37 -22.74 8.00
CA ALA A 325 10.62 -23.95 8.79
C ALA A 325 10.92 -25.17 7.89
N ASN A 326 11.97 -25.91 8.24
CA ASN A 326 12.28 -27.22 7.68
C ASN A 326 11.57 -28.31 8.49
N ILE A 327 10.65 -29.03 7.85
CA ILE A 327 9.82 -30.03 8.51
C ILE A 327 10.42 -31.42 8.27
N GLN A 328 10.85 -32.09 9.34
CA GLN A 328 11.36 -33.46 9.29
C GLN A 328 10.41 -34.41 10.03
N ALA A 329 10.26 -35.62 9.50
CA ALA A 329 9.59 -36.72 10.19
C ALA A 329 10.59 -37.43 11.12
N LEU A 330 10.19 -37.73 12.35
CA LEU A 330 10.83 -38.69 13.24
C LEU A 330 10.10 -40.01 13.09
N ASP A 331 10.64 -40.86 12.22
CA ASP A 331 10.20 -42.21 11.97
C ASP A 331 11.38 -43.21 12.08
N PHE A 332 11.07 -44.50 11.99
CA PHE A 332 12.08 -45.57 12.05
C PHE A 332 13.21 -45.45 11.02
N ASN A 333 13.05 -44.66 9.95
CA ASN A 333 14.11 -44.42 8.95
C ASN A 333 15.04 -43.27 9.34
N THR A 334 14.64 -42.46 10.33
CA THR A 334 15.41 -41.32 10.87
C THR A 334 15.96 -41.61 12.27
N ASP A 335 16.29 -42.87 12.54
CA ASP A 335 16.81 -43.37 13.82
C ASP A 335 15.88 -43.17 15.03
N TRP A 336 14.56 -43.07 14.79
CA TRP A 336 13.55 -43.07 15.85
C TRP A 336 13.07 -44.49 16.18
N PRO A 337 12.87 -44.89 17.45
CA PRO A 337 13.11 -44.14 18.68
C PRO A 337 14.59 -44.17 19.10
N GLY A 338 15.22 -43.01 19.07
CA GLY A 338 16.62 -42.76 19.42
C GLY A 338 16.81 -41.28 19.79
N PRO A 339 18.05 -40.84 20.12
CA PRO A 339 18.31 -39.46 20.51
C PRO A 339 17.82 -38.47 19.45
N ILE A 340 17.02 -37.49 19.86
CA ILE A 340 16.62 -36.39 18.98
C ILE A 340 17.84 -35.52 18.73
N SER A 341 18.13 -35.24 17.45
CA SER A 341 19.30 -34.46 17.05
C SER A 341 19.24 -33.02 17.58
N ASP A 342 20.40 -32.49 18.02
CA ASP A 342 20.57 -31.11 18.52
C ASP A 342 20.16 -30.04 17.50
N ASP A 343 20.12 -30.41 16.21
CA ASP A 343 19.68 -29.52 15.13
C ASP A 343 18.17 -29.34 15.06
N CYS A 344 17.39 -30.02 15.90
CA CYS A 344 15.94 -29.89 15.98
C CYS A 344 15.53 -28.81 16.98
N ASP A 345 14.98 -27.70 16.49
CA ASP A 345 14.56 -26.56 17.32
C ASP A 345 13.27 -26.82 18.11
N ALA A 346 12.38 -27.66 17.57
CA ALA A 346 11.16 -28.08 18.24
C ALA A 346 10.65 -29.45 17.80
N VAL A 347 10.09 -30.22 18.73
CA VAL A 347 9.45 -31.51 18.49
C VAL A 347 7.94 -31.40 18.61
N PHE A 348 7.22 -31.90 17.62
CA PHE A 348 5.77 -31.88 17.55
C PHE A 348 5.21 -33.30 17.66
N ILE A 349 4.41 -33.53 18.69
CA ILE A 349 3.70 -34.78 18.95
C ILE A 349 2.22 -34.53 18.71
N SER A 350 1.69 -35.08 17.61
CA SER A 350 0.36 -34.71 17.10
C SER A 350 -0.63 -35.86 17.15
N GLY A 351 -1.33 -36.01 18.26
CA GLY A 351 -2.41 -36.98 18.46
C GLY A 351 -1.98 -38.44 18.32
N PRO A 352 -1.02 -38.92 19.14
CA PRO A 352 -0.61 -40.32 19.12
C PRO A 352 -1.79 -41.24 19.49
N SER A 353 -1.97 -42.30 18.71
CA SER A 353 -3.02 -43.30 18.93
C SER A 353 -2.53 -44.49 19.76
N VAL A 354 -1.21 -44.67 19.85
CA VAL A 354 -0.52 -45.75 20.55
C VAL A 354 0.47 -45.16 21.56
N PRO A 355 0.53 -45.66 22.80
CA PRO A 355 1.48 -45.16 23.77
C PRO A 355 2.94 -45.26 23.32
N PHE A 356 3.77 -44.29 23.68
CA PHE A 356 5.21 -44.32 23.48
C PHE A 356 5.85 -45.37 24.40
N GLY A 357 6.80 -46.15 23.86
CA GLY A 357 7.61 -47.05 24.66
C GLY A 357 8.73 -46.32 25.40
N ASP A 358 9.31 -46.96 26.42
CA ASP A 358 10.30 -46.37 27.33
C ASP A 358 11.48 -45.69 26.62
N VAL A 359 11.95 -46.25 25.49
CA VAL A 359 13.05 -45.67 24.69
C VAL A 359 12.66 -44.32 24.10
N ALA A 360 11.46 -44.20 23.54
CA ALA A 360 10.96 -42.97 22.96
C ALA A 360 10.66 -41.91 24.04
N GLN A 361 10.11 -42.34 25.19
CA GLN A 361 9.88 -41.47 26.33
C GLN A 361 11.19 -40.86 26.84
N ASN A 362 12.22 -41.69 27.05
CA ASN A 362 13.54 -41.23 27.48
C ASN A 362 14.18 -40.26 26.47
N ALA A 363 14.05 -40.53 25.16
CA ALA A 363 14.55 -39.61 24.13
C ALA A 363 13.89 -38.22 24.21
N ILE A 364 12.57 -38.17 24.42
CA ILE A 364 11.83 -36.91 24.58
C ILE A 364 12.25 -36.19 25.88
N PHE A 365 12.43 -36.94 26.96
CA PHE A 365 12.92 -36.39 28.22
C PHE A 365 14.30 -35.78 28.12
N ASP A 366 15.22 -36.49 27.49
CA ASP A 366 16.60 -36.02 27.38
C ASP A 366 16.67 -34.77 26.50
N TYR A 367 15.86 -34.70 25.44
CA TYR A 367 15.68 -33.48 24.65
C TYR A 367 15.13 -32.31 25.47
N LEU A 368 14.10 -32.53 26.30
CA LEU A 368 13.55 -31.51 27.19
C LEU A 368 14.57 -31.04 28.25
N LYS A 369 15.34 -31.96 28.84
CA LYS A 369 16.41 -31.63 29.81
C LYS A 369 17.51 -30.76 29.20
N GLN A 370 17.75 -30.89 27.90
CA GLN A 370 18.70 -30.07 27.15
C GLN A 370 18.13 -28.69 26.77
N GLY A 371 16.90 -28.38 27.15
CA GLY A 371 16.23 -27.11 26.85
C GLY A 371 15.47 -27.10 25.52
N GLY A 372 15.26 -28.27 24.91
CA GLY A 372 14.46 -28.43 23.69
C GLY A 372 12.98 -28.09 23.92
N ASN A 373 12.29 -27.70 22.85
CA ASN A 373 10.88 -27.31 22.90
C ASN A 373 9.98 -28.44 22.38
N VAL A 374 8.99 -28.86 23.15
CA VAL A 374 8.03 -29.88 22.72
C VAL A 374 6.62 -29.32 22.70
N LEU A 375 5.93 -29.48 21.56
CA LEU A 375 4.50 -29.21 21.44
C LEU A 375 3.75 -30.54 21.39
N ILE A 376 2.82 -30.72 22.33
CA ILE A 376 2.00 -31.92 22.44
C ILE A 376 0.55 -31.56 22.18
N ALA A 377 -0.05 -32.21 21.18
CA ALA A 377 -1.48 -32.19 20.94
C ALA A 377 -2.04 -33.59 21.22
N ILE A 378 -2.93 -33.70 22.20
CA ILE A 378 -3.51 -34.98 22.62
C ILE A 378 -4.84 -35.20 21.89
N ASP A 379 -5.04 -36.41 21.35
CA ASP A 379 -6.35 -36.82 20.84
C ASP A 379 -7.17 -37.39 22.02
N PRO A 380 -8.37 -36.85 22.31
CA PRO A 380 -9.21 -37.38 23.39
C PRO A 380 -9.64 -38.84 23.19
N THR A 381 -9.55 -39.38 21.98
CA THR A 381 -9.81 -40.80 21.70
C THR A 381 -8.53 -41.67 21.70
N GLY A 382 -7.36 -41.04 21.85
CA GLY A 382 -6.06 -41.71 21.93
C GLY A 382 -5.86 -42.47 23.24
N ARG A 383 -4.91 -43.41 23.23
CA ARG A 383 -4.53 -44.20 24.41
C ARG A 383 -3.26 -43.69 25.13
N GLU A 384 -2.61 -42.68 24.58
CA GLU A 384 -1.45 -42.04 25.18
C GLU A 384 -1.91 -40.90 26.11
N HIS A 385 -1.43 -40.92 27.35
CA HIS A 385 -1.85 -40.01 28.43
C HIS A 385 -0.73 -39.09 28.90
N PHE A 386 0.51 -39.31 28.46
CA PHE A 386 1.69 -38.53 28.83
C PHE A 386 1.98 -38.43 30.34
N ASP A 387 1.43 -39.33 31.17
CA ASP A 387 1.68 -39.38 32.63
C ASP A 387 3.15 -39.54 33.01
N TRP A 388 3.96 -40.00 32.06
CA TRP A 388 5.39 -40.12 32.24
C TRP A 388 6.05 -38.75 32.36
N LEU A 389 5.65 -37.77 31.53
CA LEU A 389 6.21 -36.41 31.35
C LEU A 389 5.94 -35.48 32.54
#